data_AF-A0A871R1C3-F1
#
_entry.id   AF-A0A871R1C3-F1
#
_cell.length_a   1.000
_cell.length_b   1.000
_cell.length_c   1.000
_cell.angle_alpha   90.00
_cell.angle_beta   90.00
_cell.angle_gamma   90.00
#
_symmetry.space_group_name_H-M   'P 1'
#
loop_
_entity.id
_entity.type
_entity.pdbx_description
1 polymer ?
#
loop_
_entity_poly.entity_id
_entity_poly.type
_entity_poly.pdbx_seq_one_letter_code
_entity_poly.pdbx_strand_id
1 'polypeptide(L)'
;MKATLGALTKYHPMIKFIGGPHPIPRNVTSTVHPCAPGNLLPSTASATPINQYSNFGIFQSRNSLSKRFRYHQIDNLEIADIDSGGAAILIH
;
A
#
# COMPACT_ATOMS: atom_id res chain seq x y z
N MET A 1 19.83 -0.75 3.56
CA MET A 1 20.24 -0.49 4.97
C MET A 1 20.09 -1.79 5.74
N LYS A 2 21.15 -2.28 6.40
CA LYS A 2 21.15 -3.57 7.12
C LYS A 2 20.86 -3.31 8.60
N ALA A 3 19.80 -3.90 9.15
CA ALA A 3 19.49 -3.82 10.57
C ALA A 3 19.98 -5.09 11.27
N THR A 4 20.70 -4.94 12.38
CA THR A 4 21.13 -6.07 13.21
C THR A 4 19.98 -6.52 14.11
N LEU A 5 19.96 -7.79 14.52
CA LEU A 5 18.97 -8.30 15.48
C LEU A 5 18.97 -7.47 16.77
N GLY A 6 20.14 -7.04 17.23
CA GLY A 6 20.29 -6.14 18.39
C GLY A 6 19.68 -4.75 18.19
N ALA A 7 19.68 -4.21 16.98
CA ALA A 7 18.98 -2.95 16.68
C ALA A 7 17.46 -3.15 16.74
N LEU A 8 16.95 -4.29 16.29
CA LEU A 8 15.52 -4.60 16.27
C LEU A 8 14.96 -4.88 17.67
N THR A 9 15.73 -5.56 18.52
CA THR A 9 15.33 -5.85 19.91
C THR A 9 15.43 -4.64 20.84
N LYS A 10 16.22 -3.62 20.47
CA LYS A 10 16.35 -2.37 21.24
C LYS A 10 15.09 -1.50 21.21
N TYR A 11 14.29 -1.57 20.13
CA TYR A 11 13.08 -0.78 19.99
C TYR A 11 11.84 -1.63 20.27
N HIS A 12 11.26 -1.47 21.46
CA HIS A 12 9.92 -1.97 21.73
C HIS A 12 8.91 -1.27 20.79
N PRO A 13 7.85 -1.97 20.33
CA PRO A 13 6.82 -1.36 19.49
C PRO A 13 6.25 -0.13 20.20
N MET A 14 6.50 1.05 19.63
CA MET A 14 6.15 2.34 20.25
C MET A 14 4.64 2.58 20.28
N ILE A 15 3.88 1.85 19.46
CA ILE A 15 2.43 1.94 19.42
C ILE A 15 1.88 0.95 20.46
N LYS A 16 1.70 1.45 21.68
CA LYS A 16 0.84 0.81 22.66
C LYS A 16 -0.60 1.26 22.33
N PHE A 17 -1.45 0.33 21.89
CA PHE A 17 -2.89 0.58 21.83
C PHE A 17 -3.41 0.67 23.26
N ILE A 18 -3.31 1.85 23.85
CA ILE A 18 -3.90 2.19 25.15
C ILE A 18 -5.38 2.46 24.93
N GLY A 19 -6.22 1.54 25.41
CA GLY A 19 -7.66 1.60 25.25
C GLY A 19 -8.21 0.20 25.00
N GLY A 20 -9.16 -0.23 25.81
CA GLY A 20 -9.97 -1.41 25.48
C GLY A 20 -10.79 -1.17 24.20
N PRO A 21 -11.57 -2.15 23.76
CA PRO A 21 -12.46 -1.99 22.60
C PRO A 21 -13.27 -0.69 22.72
N HIS A 22 -13.10 0.22 21.77
CA HIS A 22 -13.93 1.42 21.73
C HIS A 22 -15.39 1.01 21.54
N PRO A 23 -16.34 1.58 22.31
CA PRO A 23 -17.75 1.26 22.16
C PRO A 23 -18.20 1.66 20.75
N ILE A 24 -18.51 0.67 19.91
CA ILE A 24 -19.06 0.91 18.59
C ILE A 24 -20.52 1.32 18.78
N PRO A 25 -20.93 2.54 18.36
CA PRO A 25 -22.32 2.95 18.46
C PRO A 25 -23.16 2.04 17.57
N ARG A 26 -24.22 1.44 18.12
CA ARG A 26 -25.11 0.53 17.38
C ARG A 26 -25.96 1.23 16.31
N ASN A 27 -26.12 2.56 16.43
CA ASN A 27 -26.99 3.37 15.57
C ASN A 27 -26.19 4.26 14.60
N VAL A 28 -25.08 3.76 14.05
CA VAL A 28 -24.42 4.45 12.94
C VAL A 28 -25.01 3.94 11.64
N THR A 29 -25.89 4.72 11.04
CA THR A 29 -26.39 4.44 9.69
C THR A 29 -25.29 4.78 8.70
N SER A 30 -24.74 3.78 8.00
CA SER A 30 -23.80 4.02 6.92
C SER A 30 -24.54 4.66 5.75
N THR A 31 -24.32 5.96 5.52
CA THR A 31 -24.88 6.67 4.37
C THR A 31 -23.90 6.68 3.22
N VAL A 32 -24.44 6.72 2.00
CA VAL A 32 -23.63 6.86 0.78
C VAL A 32 -23.00 8.25 0.77
N HIS A 33 -21.69 8.33 0.51
CA HIS A 33 -21.01 9.61 0.35
C HIS A 33 -21.53 10.32 -0.92
N PRO A 34 -21.75 11.65 -0.91
CA PRO A 34 -22.28 12.39 -2.07
C PRO A 34 -21.47 12.20 -3.37
N CYS A 35 -20.17 11.95 -3.24
CA CYS A 35 -19.27 11.69 -4.38
C CYS A 35 -19.03 10.19 -4.63
N ALA A 36 -19.83 9.29 -4.07
CA ALA A 36 -19.68 7.86 -4.32
C ALA A 36 -20.11 7.54 -5.76
N PRO A 37 -19.26 6.85 -6.55
CA PRO A 37 -19.61 6.47 -7.90
C PRO A 37 -20.85 5.56 -7.88
N GLY A 38 -21.85 5.89 -8.70
CA GLY A 38 -23.11 5.13 -8.76
C GLY A 38 -23.98 5.24 -7.51
N ASN A 39 -23.65 6.12 -6.56
CA ASN A 39 -24.38 6.29 -5.31
C ASN A 39 -24.51 4.97 -4.50
N LEU A 40 -23.47 4.13 -4.52
CA LEU A 40 -23.45 2.82 -3.86
C LEU A 40 -22.60 2.84 -2.58
N LEU A 41 -22.99 2.03 -1.59
CA LEU A 41 -22.15 1.74 -0.43
C LEU A 41 -21.07 0.71 -0.81
N PRO A 42 -19.85 0.80 -0.26
CA PRO A 42 -18.75 -0.13 -0.58
C PRO A 42 -19.09 -1.60 -0.31
N SER A 43 -19.94 -1.86 0.69
CA SER A 43 -20.37 -3.21 1.10
C SER A 43 -21.38 -3.85 0.14
N THR A 44 -22.17 -3.04 -0.58
CA THR A 44 -23.25 -3.53 -1.46
C THR A 44 -22.87 -3.51 -2.94
N ALA A 45 -21.74 -2.90 -3.29
CA ALA A 45 -21.23 -2.94 -4.66
C ALA A 45 -20.77 -4.37 -4.97
N SER A 46 -21.59 -5.11 -5.72
CA SER A 46 -21.12 -6.29 -6.44
C SER A 46 -19.89 -5.85 -7.23
N ALA A 47 -18.75 -6.53 -7.05
CA ALA A 47 -17.55 -6.24 -7.82
C ALA A 47 -17.90 -6.39 -9.31
N THR A 48 -18.17 -5.28 -9.96
CA THR A 48 -18.37 -5.28 -11.40
C THR A 48 -16.99 -5.57 -11.99
N PRO A 49 -16.83 -6.63 -12.81
CA PRO A 49 -15.59 -6.81 -13.52
C PRO A 49 -15.40 -5.54 -14.35
N ILE A 50 -14.28 -4.84 -14.10
CA ILE A 50 -13.90 -3.63 -14.82
C ILE A 50 -13.63 -4.03 -16.27
N ASN A 51 -14.69 -4.12 -17.07
CA ASN A 51 -14.63 -4.30 -18.52
C ASN A 51 -14.96 -2.99 -19.24
N GLN A 52 -14.95 -1.86 -18.53
CA GLN A 52 -15.14 -0.53 -19.11
C GLN A 52 -13.86 0.30 -18.96
N TYR A 53 -12.81 -0.09 -19.69
CA TYR A 53 -11.66 0.76 -19.97
C TYR A 53 -11.95 1.77 -21.10
N SER A 54 -13.19 2.17 -21.33
CA SER A 54 -13.51 2.93 -22.55
C SER A 54 -13.29 4.45 -22.44
N ASN A 55 -12.72 4.99 -21.35
CA ASN A 55 -12.46 6.44 -21.26
C ASN A 55 -11.23 6.89 -20.43
N PHE A 56 -10.31 6.00 -20.04
CA PHE A 56 -9.05 6.41 -19.38
C PHE A 56 -7.90 6.60 -20.39
N GLY A 57 -8.16 7.22 -21.54
CA GLY A 57 -7.13 7.48 -22.55
C GLY A 57 -6.38 6.24 -23.06
N ILE A 58 -5.43 6.43 -23.96
CA ILE A 58 -4.52 5.35 -24.39
C ILE A 58 -3.59 5.06 -23.21
N PHE A 59 -3.46 3.79 -22.82
CA PHE A 59 -2.45 3.38 -21.84
C PHE A 59 -1.06 3.85 -22.32
N GLN A 60 -0.43 4.71 -21.53
CA GLN A 60 0.93 5.16 -21.78
C GLN A 60 1.87 4.53 -20.76
N SER A 61 2.87 3.80 -21.24
CA SER A 61 3.93 3.29 -20.38
C SER A 61 4.65 4.46 -19.70
N ARG A 62 4.95 4.35 -18.41
CA ARG A 62 5.71 5.41 -17.69
C ARG A 62 7.07 5.70 -18.33
N ASN A 63 7.62 4.73 -19.06
CA ASN A 63 8.87 4.87 -19.82
C ASN A 63 8.74 5.85 -20.99
N SER A 64 7.53 6.09 -21.53
CA SER A 64 7.29 7.07 -22.58
C SER A 64 7.10 8.50 -22.05
N LEU A 65 6.93 8.69 -20.74
CA LEU A 65 6.76 10.00 -20.11
C LEU A 65 8.09 10.73 -19.88
N SER A 66 8.07 11.96 -19.37
CA SER A 66 9.28 12.70 -19.02
C SER A 66 10.03 12.04 -17.86
N LYS A 67 11.33 12.37 -17.70
CA LYS A 67 12.20 11.78 -16.66
C LYS A 67 11.60 11.84 -15.26
N ARG A 68 10.84 12.89 -14.93
CA ARG A 68 10.18 13.06 -13.62
C ARG A 68 9.16 11.97 -13.29
N PHE A 69 8.57 11.33 -14.28
CA PHE A 69 7.53 10.32 -14.10
C PHE A 69 8.03 8.89 -14.28
N ARG A 70 9.26 8.71 -14.79
CA ARG A 70 9.91 7.41 -14.97
C ARG A 70 10.37 6.86 -13.62
N TYR A 71 10.40 5.53 -13.49
CA TYR A 71 11.08 4.90 -12.36
C TYR A 71 12.58 5.13 -12.46
N HIS A 72 13.25 5.23 -11.31
CA HIS A 72 14.70 5.19 -11.27
C HIS A 72 15.18 3.79 -11.65
N GLN A 73 16.29 3.73 -12.38
CA GLN A 73 16.96 2.46 -12.63
C GLN A 73 17.55 1.98 -11.30
N ILE A 74 17.34 0.69 -11.02
CA ILE A 74 17.85 0.03 -9.83
C ILE A 74 19.33 -0.25 -10.06
N ASP A 75 20.17 0.05 -9.08
CA ASP A 75 21.61 -0.21 -9.18
C ASP A 75 21.91 -1.71 -9.07
N ASN A 76 23.03 -2.18 -9.65
CA ASN A 76 23.39 -3.60 -9.65
C ASN A 76 23.48 -4.21 -8.24
N LEU A 77 23.85 -3.41 -7.23
CA LEU A 77 23.88 -3.82 -5.83
C LEU A 77 22.47 -4.04 -5.26
N GLU A 78 21.53 -3.17 -5.62
CA GLU A 78 20.14 -3.28 -5.21
C GLU A 78 19.45 -4.45 -5.90
N ILE A 79 19.80 -4.74 -7.16
CA ILE A 79 19.34 -5.94 -7.88
C ILE A 79 19.79 -7.20 -7.14
N ALA A 80 21.07 -7.28 -6.76
CA ALA A 80 21.60 -8.41 -5.99
C ALA A 80 20.93 -8.54 -4.61
N ASP A 81 20.59 -7.43 -3.95
CA ASP A 81 19.83 -7.44 -2.70
C ASP A 81 18.39 -7.95 -2.91
N ILE A 82 17.72 -7.57 -4.00
CA ILE A 82 16.38 -8.07 -4.35
C ILE A 82 16.42 -9.58 -4.62
N ASP A 83 17.37 -10.03 -5.43
CA ASP A 83 17.52 -11.43 -5.82
C ASP A 83 17.89 -12.31 -4.61
N SER A 84 18.62 -11.77 -3.65
CA SER A 84 18.93 -12.44 -2.37
C SER A 84 17.82 -12.34 -1.32
N GLY A 85 16.71 -11.67 -1.63
CA GLY A 85 15.58 -11.48 -0.72
C GLY A 85 15.79 -10.40 0.36
N GLY A 86 16.91 -9.67 0.33
CA GLY A 86 17.19 -8.47 1.15
C GLY A 86 17.26 -8.66 2.66
N ALA A 87 16.97 -9.87 3.16
CA ALA A 87 16.78 -10.18 4.57
C ALA A 87 17.98 -10.92 5.19
N ALA A 88 19.18 -10.77 4.61
CA ALA A 88 20.39 -11.34 5.19
C ALA A 88 20.69 -10.66 6.54
N ILE A 89 20.32 -11.35 7.62
CA ILE A 89 20.72 -11.00 8.99
C ILE A 89 22.21 -11.31 9.07
N LEU A 90 23.04 -10.28 9.26
CA LEU A 90 24.44 -10.47 9.60
C LEU A 90 24.51 -11.03 11.03
N ILE A 91 24.77 -12.33 11.15
CA ILE A 91 25.03 -12.98 12.43
C ILE A 91 26.53 -12.79 12.71
N HIS A 92 26.87 -11.82 13.54
CA HIS A 92 28.20 -11.67 14.13
C HIS A 92 28.03 -11.40 15.63
#